data_AF-A0A0A9X8B1-F1
#
_entry.id   AF-A0A0A9X8B1-F1
#
_cell.length_a   1.000
_cell.length_b   1.000
_cell.length_c   1.000
_cell.angle_alpha   90.00
_cell.angle_beta   90.00
_cell.angle_gamma   90.00
#
_symmetry.space_group_name_H-M   'P 1'
#
loop_
_entity.id
_entity.type
_entity.pdbx_description
1 polymer ?
#
loop_
_entity_poly.entity_id
_entity_poly.type
_entity_poly.pdbx_seq_one_letter_code
_entity_poly.pdbx_strand_id
1 'polypeptide(L)'
;MRLDDRSSLTLNRSLDDCVDPHDAYFNKLIRILTTRCLRQAQYFSSGAIPRDEYYHFGLAMPIYTHFTSPIRRYADVVVHRQLAAALGIASVSDTHITA
;
A
#
# COMPACT_ATOMS: atom_id res chain seq x y z
N MET A 1 27.34 2.49 7.10
CA MET A 1 26.03 2.16 6.50
C MET A 1 24.94 2.72 7.41
N ARG A 2 24.13 3.66 6.92
CA ARG A 2 23.03 4.27 7.68
C ARG A 2 21.78 4.27 6.80
N LEU A 3 20.70 3.67 7.28
CA LEU A 3 19.40 3.68 6.60
C LEU A 3 18.65 4.97 6.97
N ASP A 4 18.05 5.65 5.99
CA ASP A 4 17.26 6.87 6.19
C ASP A 4 15.78 6.59 5.96
N ASP A 5 15.03 6.36 7.03
CA ASP A 5 13.62 5.96 7.03
C ASP A 5 12.62 7.14 7.01
N ARG A 6 13.10 8.39 6.87
CA ARG A 6 12.24 9.59 6.90
C ARG A 6 11.19 9.61 5.78
N SER A 7 11.48 8.99 4.65
CA SER A 7 10.58 8.87 3.51
C SER A 7 10.84 7.58 2.74
N SER A 8 9.87 7.16 1.93
CA SER A 8 10.04 6.00 1.05
C SER A 8 11.20 6.17 0.06
N LEU A 9 11.39 7.40 -0.46
CA LEU A 9 12.46 7.74 -1.39
C LEU A 9 13.85 7.69 -0.73
N THR A 10 14.00 8.34 0.44
CA THR A 10 15.28 8.35 1.17
C THR A 10 15.67 6.95 1.62
N LEU A 11 14.68 6.15 2.05
CA LEU A 11 14.92 4.76 2.44
C LEU A 11 15.42 3.95 1.25
N ASN A 12 14.74 4.05 0.11
CA ASN A 12 15.12 3.33 -1.11
C ASN A 12 16.53 3.72 -1.58
N ARG A 13 16.86 5.01 -1.62
CA ARG A 13 18.20 5.50 -1.96
C ARG A 13 19.26 4.98 -0.99
N SER A 14 19.01 5.08 0.32
CA SER A 14 19.97 4.58 1.32
C SER A 14 20.16 3.06 1.24
N LEU A 15 19.14 2.31 0.78
CA LEU A 15 19.25 0.87 0.51
C LEU A 15 20.05 0.58 -0.75
N ASP A 16 20.02 1.43 -1.78
CA ASP A 16 20.85 1.27 -2.98
C ASP A 16 22.34 1.34 -2.63
N ASP A 17 22.71 2.19 -1.68
CA ASP A 17 24.09 2.37 -1.20
C ASP A 17 24.58 1.22 -0.30
N CYS A 18 23.71 0.30 0.11
CA CYS A 18 24.04 -0.83 0.98
C CYS A 18 24.65 -1.98 0.18
N VAL A 19 25.88 -1.81 -0.28
CA VAL A 19 26.61 -2.79 -1.11
C VAL A 19 27.87 -3.26 -0.38
N ASP A 20 28.11 -4.57 -0.41
CA ASP A 20 29.38 -5.18 -0.03
C ASP A 20 30.13 -5.61 -1.31
N PRO A 21 31.35 -5.11 -1.58
CA PRO A 21 32.15 -5.52 -2.75
C PRO A 21 32.48 -7.02 -2.79
N HIS A 22 32.45 -7.70 -1.64
CA HIS A 22 32.79 -9.11 -1.52
C HIS A 22 31.55 -10.03 -1.50
N ASP A 23 30.34 -9.47 -1.35
CA ASP A 23 29.09 -10.23 -1.33
C ASP A 23 27.97 -9.51 -2.11
N ALA A 24 27.71 -9.98 -3.33
CA ALA A 24 26.62 -9.47 -4.17
C ALA A 24 25.22 -9.76 -3.61
N TYR A 25 25.07 -10.68 -2.64
CA TYR A 25 23.80 -10.98 -1.98
C TYR A 25 23.49 -10.02 -0.83
N PHE A 26 24.50 -9.34 -0.27
CA PHE A 26 24.37 -8.46 0.88
C PHE A 26 23.22 -7.45 0.73
N ASN A 27 23.15 -6.74 -0.41
CA ASN A 27 22.09 -5.77 -0.67
C ASN A 27 20.68 -6.39 -0.61
N LYS A 28 20.53 -7.59 -1.19
CA LYS A 28 19.25 -8.33 -1.18
C LYS A 28 18.86 -8.73 0.23
N LEU A 29 19.83 -9.22 1.01
CA LEU A 29 19.61 -9.60 2.41
C LEU A 29 19.11 -8.40 3.22
N ILE A 30 19.77 -7.25 3.11
CA ILE A 30 19.36 -6.03 3.80
C ILE A 30 17.95 -5.63 3.39
N ARG A 31 17.59 -5.64 2.10
CA ARG A 31 16.22 -5.33 1.65
C ARG A 31 15.17 -6.27 2.23
N ILE A 32 15.47 -7.57 2.33
CA ILE A 32 14.57 -8.56 2.94
C ILE A 32 14.34 -8.23 4.41
N LEU A 33 15.42 -7.95 5.16
CA LEU A 33 15.35 -7.59 6.57
C LEU A 33 14.61 -6.26 6.77
N THR A 34 14.89 -5.23 5.97
CA THR A 34 14.19 -3.94 6.03
C THR A 34 12.70 -4.11 5.76
N THR A 35 12.31 -4.93 4.78
CA THR A 35 10.89 -5.19 4.47
C THR A 35 10.18 -5.85 5.66
N ARG A 36 10.86 -6.71 6.42
CA ARG A 36 10.32 -7.35 7.63
C ARG A 36 10.12 -6.35 8.78
N CYS A 37 10.82 -5.22 8.77
CA CYS A 37 10.67 -4.16 9.76
C CYS A 37 9.56 -3.15 9.38
N LEU A 38 9.02 -3.19 8.17
CA LEU A 38 7.90 -2.34 7.76
C LEU A 38 6.59 -2.79 8.40
N ARG A 39 5.69 -1.83 8.63
CA ARG A 39 4.33 -2.13 9.09
C ARG A 39 3.56 -2.85 7.98
N GLN A 40 2.73 -3.81 8.37
CA GLN A 40 1.85 -4.51 7.45
C GLN A 40 0.81 -3.55 6.85
N ALA A 41 0.62 -3.59 5.54
CA ALA A 41 -0.45 -2.84 4.88
C ALA A 41 -1.83 -3.37 5.33
N GLN A 42 -2.75 -2.45 5.61
CA GLN A 42 -4.10 -2.75 6.08
C GLN A 42 -5.15 -2.09 5.18
N TYR A 43 -6.29 -2.75 5.03
CA TYR A 43 -7.45 -2.13 4.39
C TYR A 43 -8.17 -1.24 5.39
N PHE A 44 -8.70 -0.12 4.91
CA PHE A 44 -9.56 0.78 5.68
C PHE A 44 -10.57 1.44 4.74
N SER A 45 -11.69 1.89 5.31
CA SER A 45 -12.67 2.73 4.60
C SER A 45 -12.27 4.19 4.71
N SER A 46 -12.53 5.02 3.70
CA SER A 46 -12.15 6.44 3.72
C SER A 46 -12.74 7.23 4.91
N GLY A 47 -13.89 6.82 5.44
CA GLY A 47 -14.44 7.43 6.66
C GLY A 47 -13.79 7.02 7.98
N ALA A 48 -12.89 6.02 7.98
CA ALA A 48 -12.33 5.45 9.21
C ALA A 48 -11.08 6.19 9.72
N ILE A 49 -10.30 6.80 8.83
CA ILE A 49 -9.06 7.52 9.17
C ILE A 49 -8.97 8.86 8.42
N PRO A 50 -8.19 9.83 8.92
CA PRO A 50 -7.88 11.08 8.23
C PRO A 50 -7.19 10.86 6.87
N ARG A 51 -7.38 11.79 5.92
CA ARG A 51 -6.85 11.68 4.54
C ARG A 51 -5.32 11.71 4.48
N ASP A 52 -4.68 12.41 5.39
CA ASP A 52 -3.22 12.46 5.54
C ASP A 52 -2.62 11.09 5.90
N GLU A 53 -3.41 10.18 6.47
CA GLU A 53 -2.99 8.82 6.79
C GLU A 53 -3.19 7.82 5.64
N TYR A 54 -3.69 8.24 4.47
CA TYR A 54 -3.91 7.34 3.33
C TYR A 54 -2.62 6.93 2.60
N TYR A 55 -1.51 7.58 2.93
CA TYR A 55 -0.24 7.42 2.23
C TYR A 55 0.29 5.98 2.34
N HIS A 56 0.49 5.34 1.20
CA HIS A 56 1.03 4.00 1.11
C HIS A 56 2.57 4.04 1.01
N PHE A 57 3.25 3.97 2.15
CA PHE A 57 4.71 4.11 2.26
C PHE A 57 5.48 3.20 1.29
N GLY A 58 5.17 1.90 1.24
CA GLY A 58 5.88 0.94 0.39
C GLY A 58 5.69 1.13 -1.13
N LEU A 59 4.67 1.90 -1.54
CA LEU A 59 4.40 2.20 -2.95
C LEU A 59 4.71 3.66 -3.30
N ALA A 60 5.07 4.48 -2.30
CA ALA A 60 5.23 5.92 -2.43
C ALA A 60 4.01 6.62 -3.09
N MET A 61 2.79 6.20 -2.74
CA MET A 61 1.55 6.72 -3.31
C MET A 61 0.67 7.41 -2.25
N PRO A 62 0.02 8.55 -2.57
CA PRO A 62 -0.82 9.27 -1.61
C PRO A 62 -2.15 8.57 -1.30
N ILE A 63 -2.61 7.68 -2.18
CA ILE A 63 -3.81 6.88 -2.00
C ILE A 63 -3.66 5.61 -2.83
N TYR A 64 -4.13 4.48 -2.31
CA TYR A 64 -4.06 3.20 -2.99
C TYR A 64 -5.25 2.31 -2.61
N THR A 65 -5.68 1.45 -3.54
CA THR A 65 -6.66 0.40 -3.28
C THR A 65 -6.42 -0.80 -4.19
N HIS A 66 -6.92 -1.97 -3.79
CA HIS A 66 -6.91 -3.16 -4.63
C HIS A 66 -8.17 -3.23 -5.50
N PHE A 67 -7.98 -3.52 -6.78
CA PHE A 67 -9.06 -3.60 -7.77
C PHE A 67 -8.91 -4.80 -8.72
N THR A 68 -7.69 -5.24 -9.01
CA THR A 68 -7.38 -6.10 -10.16
C THR A 68 -7.63 -7.60 -9.98
N SER A 69 -8.14 -8.07 -8.85
CA SER A 69 -8.35 -9.52 -8.60
C SER A 69 -9.61 -9.84 -7.79
N PRO A 70 -10.82 -9.44 -8.25
CA PRO A 70 -12.10 -9.66 -7.55
C PRO A 70 -12.44 -11.13 -7.31
N ILE A 71 -11.92 -12.06 -8.12
CA ILE A 71 -12.18 -13.50 -7.96
C ILE A 71 -11.60 -14.04 -6.64
N ARG A 72 -10.50 -13.47 -6.14
CA ARG A 72 -9.74 -14.01 -5.00
C ARG A 72 -9.54 -13.03 -3.84
N ARG A 73 -10.10 -11.81 -3.94
CA ARG A 73 -10.02 -10.78 -2.90
C ARG A 73 -11.36 -10.05 -2.79
N TYR A 74 -11.98 -10.13 -1.61
CA TYR A 74 -13.27 -9.48 -1.38
C TYR A 74 -13.18 -7.95 -1.39
N ALA A 75 -12.03 -7.37 -0.97
CA ALA A 75 -11.79 -5.93 -1.06
C ALA A 75 -11.96 -5.40 -2.50
N ASP A 76 -11.40 -6.12 -3.48
CA ASP A 76 -11.55 -5.79 -4.90
C ASP A 76 -13.02 -5.83 -5.34
N VAL A 77 -13.83 -6.78 -4.84
CA VAL A 77 -15.29 -6.83 -5.12
C VAL A 77 -15.99 -5.58 -4.61
N VAL A 78 -15.66 -5.11 -3.42
CA VAL A 78 -16.20 -3.86 -2.85
C VAL A 78 -15.83 -2.67 -3.73
N VAL A 79 -14.56 -2.55 -4.13
CA VAL A 79 -14.08 -1.46 -4.99
C VAL A 79 -14.72 -1.52 -6.38
N HIS A 80 -14.90 -2.70 -6.96
CA HIS A 80 -15.62 -2.88 -8.23
C HIS A 80 -17.07 -2.36 -8.15
N ARG A 81 -17.79 -2.64 -7.05
CA ARG A 81 -19.14 -2.11 -6.82
C ARG A 81 -19.15 -0.59 -6.64
N GLN A 82 -18.20 -0.06 -5.87
CA GLN A 82 -18.03 1.39 -5.67
C GLN A 82 -17.75 2.11 -6.99
N LEU A 83 -16.88 1.54 -7.84
CA LEU A 83 -16.57 2.11 -9.15
C LEU A 83 -17.77 2.06 -10.10
N ALA A 84 -18.50 0.93 -10.14
CA ALA A 84 -19.72 0.82 -10.93
C ALA A 84 -20.75 1.88 -10.52
N ALA A 85 -20.91 2.13 -9.22
CA ALA A 85 -21.77 3.19 -8.72
C ALA A 85 -21.28 4.60 -9.05
N ALA A 86 -19.98 4.86 -8.89
CA ALA A 86 -19.38 6.16 -9.25
C ALA A 86 -19.53 6.49 -10.75
N LEU A 87 -19.60 5.47 -11.60
CA LEU A 87 -19.83 5.60 -13.05
C LEU A 87 -21.32 5.57 -13.44
N GLY A 88 -22.24 5.39 -12.48
CA GLY A 88 -23.68 5.31 -12.76
C GLY A 88 -24.15 4.01 -13.44
N ILE A 89 -23.31 2.96 -13.45
CA ILE A 89 -23.63 1.65 -14.04
C ILE A 89 -24.57 0.85 -13.13
N ALA A 90 -24.45 1.02 -11.80
CA ALA A 90 -25.30 0.39 -10.80
C ALA A 90 -25.61 1.38 -9.67
N SER A 91 -26.74 1.22 -8.98
CA SER A 91 -27.02 2.02 -7.79
C SER A 91 -26.26 1.49 -6.57
N VAL A 92 -25.91 2.40 -5.65
CA VAL A 92 -25.53 1.99 -4.29
C VAL A 92 -26.82 1.49 -3.62
N SER A 93 -26.77 0.31 -3.01
CA SER A 93 -27.92 -0.19 -2.26
C SER A 93 -28.19 0.71 -1.06
N ASP A 94 -29.38 1.31 -0.98
CA ASP A 94 -29.80 2.17 0.13
C ASP A 94 -29.89 1.41 1.47
N THR A 95 -29.97 0.08 1.43
CA THR A 95 -30.16 -0.78 2.61
C THR A 95 -28.98 -0.79 3.58
N HIS A 96 -27.81 -0.29 3.19
CA HIS A 96 -26.58 -0.33 3.99
C HIS A 96 -26.02 1.06 4.37
N ILE A 97 -26.75 2.15 4.09
CA ILE A 97 -26.31 3.52 4.36
C ILE A 97 -26.70 3.99 5.78
N THR A 98 -27.66 3.33 6.42
CA THR A 98 -28.11 3.63 7.79
C THR A 98 -27.59 2.59 8.78
N ALA A 99 -26.38 2.78 9.29
CA ALA A 99 -25.90 2.16 10.53
C ALA A 99 -24.90 3.10 11.20
#